data_AF-A0A2U1T5C0-F1
#
_entry.id   AF-A0A2U1T5C0-F1
#
_cell.length_a   1.000
_cell.length_b   1.000
_cell.length_c   1.000
_cell.angle_alpha   90.00
_cell.angle_beta   90.00
_cell.angle_gamma   90.00
#
_symmetry.space_group_name_H-M   'P 1'
#
loop_
_entity.id
_entity.type
_entity.pdbx_description
1 polymer ?
#
loop_
_entity_poly.entity_id
_entity_poly.type
_entity_poly.pdbx_seq_one_letter_code
_entity_poly.pdbx_strand_id
1 'polypeptide(L)'
;MVLAAALVGITVLVMHRPDRDQQLAALRTSIELSADEIREVLDEYERFALGEDAESIADRTLRRPALLNDDSPDEDIARFHFEAATARRFLHRLPARTADPGLTAAQLENLLSVTDGRALCLREAWVAARRAGRRLGP
;
A
#
# COMPACT_ATOMS: atom_id res chain seq x y z
N MET A 1 -23.99 16.31 27.84
CA MET A 1 -23.77 14.90 28.27
C MET A 1 -22.93 14.12 27.27
N VAL A 2 -23.20 14.18 25.96
CA VAL A 2 -22.40 13.47 24.93
C VAL A 2 -20.94 13.96 24.84
N LEU A 3 -20.69 15.28 24.92
CA LEU A 3 -19.33 15.83 24.92
C LEU A 3 -18.49 15.44 26.15
N ALA A 4 -19.13 15.29 27.32
CA ALA A 4 -18.45 14.89 28.54
C ALA A 4 -18.07 13.40 28.51
N ALA A 5 -18.89 12.55 27.89
CA ALA A 5 -18.58 11.13 27.70
C ALA A 5 -17.40 10.92 26.73
N ALA A 6 -17.32 11.72 25.66
CA ALA A 6 -16.18 11.68 24.73
C ALA A 6 -14.86 12.11 25.41
N LEU A 7 -14.91 13.14 26.26
CA LEU A 7 -13.72 13.60 26.99
C LEU A 7 -13.25 12.56 28.03
N VAL A 8 -14.17 11.96 28.79
CA VAL A 8 -13.84 10.93 29.78
C VAL A 8 -13.27 9.67 29.13
N GLY A 9 -13.75 9.28 27.94
CA GLY A 9 -13.19 8.17 27.16
C GLY A 9 -11.74 8.39 26.76
N ILE A 10 -11.37 9.63 26.39
CA ILE A 10 -9.98 10.02 26.07
C ILE A 10 -9.11 10.00 27.33
N THR A 11 -9.62 10.46 28.48
CA THR A 11 -8.85 10.50 29.74
C THR A 11 -8.58 9.11 30.32
N VAL A 12 -9.53 8.18 30.21
CA VAL A 12 -9.35 6.78 30.66
C VAL A 12 -8.31 6.05 29.78
N LEU A 13 -8.29 6.34 28.48
CA LEU A 13 -7.31 5.79 27.54
C LEU A 13 -5.88 6.29 27.82
N VAL A 14 -5.72 7.53 28.30
CA VAL A 14 -4.41 8.11 28.66
C VAL A 14 -3.89 7.58 30.00
N MET A 15 -4.77 7.09 30.89
CA MET A 15 -4.37 6.60 32.22
C MET A 15 -3.96 5.13 32.27
N HIS A 16 -4.34 4.31 31.28
CA HIS A 16 -3.70 3.01 31.07
C HIS A 16 -2.50 3.26 30.16
N ARG A 17 -1.28 3.26 30.71
CA ARG A 17 -0.10 2.98 29.88
C ARG A 17 -0.44 1.70 29.11
N PRO A 18 -0.51 1.70 27.77
CA PRO A 18 -0.74 0.47 27.05
C PRO A 18 0.35 -0.50 27.50
N ASP A 19 -0.05 -1.67 27.96
CA ASP A 19 0.90 -2.74 28.23
C ASP A 19 1.72 -2.96 26.96
N ARG A 20 3.01 -3.32 27.13
CA ARG A 20 3.94 -3.48 26.01
C ARG A 20 3.33 -4.33 24.88
N ASP A 21 2.59 -5.36 25.24
CA ASP A 21 1.95 -6.27 24.29
C ASP A 21 0.82 -5.59 23.49
N GLN A 22 0.06 -4.68 24.10
CA GLN A 22 -0.95 -3.86 23.40
C GLN A 22 -0.29 -2.89 22.42
N GLN A 23 0.83 -2.26 22.79
CA GLN A 23 1.58 -1.39 21.88
C GLN A 23 2.13 -2.16 20.67
N LEU A 24 2.72 -3.33 20.89
CA LEU A 24 3.23 -4.18 19.81
C LEU A 24 2.08 -4.65 18.89
N ALA A 25 0.94 -5.03 19.47
CA ALA A 25 -0.24 -5.41 18.70
C ALA A 25 -0.75 -4.25 17.83
N ALA A 26 -0.83 -3.03 18.37
CA ALA A 26 -1.23 -1.84 17.62
C ALA A 26 -0.30 -1.57 16.43
N LEU A 27 1.02 -1.65 16.64
CA LEU A 27 2.00 -1.47 15.55
C LEU A 27 1.86 -2.53 14.45
N ARG A 28 1.61 -3.80 14.80
CA ARG A 28 1.35 -4.85 13.82
C ARG A 28 0.09 -4.58 13.01
N THR A 29 -0.99 -4.13 13.65
CA THR A 29 -2.21 -3.72 12.95
C THR A 29 -1.95 -2.55 12.00
N SER A 30 -1.19 -1.53 12.42
CA SER A 30 -0.81 -0.41 11.55
C SER A 30 -0.01 -0.88 10.34
N ILE A 31 0.94 -1.80 10.52
CA ILE A 31 1.71 -2.38 9.41
C ILE A 31 0.78 -3.11 8.43
N GLU A 32 -0.20 -3.87 8.93
CA GLU A 32 -1.15 -4.59 8.08
C GLU A 32 -2.03 -3.63 7.26
N LEU A 33 -2.51 -2.54 7.87
CA LEU A 33 -3.27 -1.50 7.18
C LEU A 33 -2.44 -0.83 6.07
N SER A 34 -1.18 -0.48 6.34
CA SER A 34 -0.30 0.07 5.31
C SER A 34 0.02 -0.96 4.21
N ALA A 35 0.03 -2.25 4.55
CA ALA A 35 0.18 -3.32 3.57
C ALA A 35 -1.10 -3.52 2.73
N ASP A 36 -2.28 -3.28 3.29
CA ASP A 36 -3.54 -3.21 2.53
C ASP A 36 -3.46 -2.14 1.43
N GLU A 37 -2.92 -0.95 1.73
CA GLU A 37 -2.74 0.11 0.72
C GLU A 37 -1.86 -0.35 -0.45
N ILE A 38 -0.81 -1.13 -0.18
CA ILE A 38 0.04 -1.71 -1.23
C ILE A 38 -0.78 -2.70 -2.08
N ARG A 39 -1.54 -3.59 -1.42
CA ARG A 39 -2.37 -4.59 -2.12
C ARG A 39 -3.42 -3.93 -2.99
N GLU A 40 -4.07 -2.87 -2.51
CA GLU A 40 -5.08 -2.15 -3.28
C GLU A 40 -4.54 -1.60 -4.61
N VAL A 41 -3.33 -1.00 -4.61
CA VAL A 41 -2.72 -0.50 -5.86
C VAL A 41 -2.36 -1.64 -6.80
N LEU A 42 -1.84 -2.76 -6.27
CA LEU A 42 -1.52 -3.94 -7.07
C LEU A 42 -2.79 -4.56 -7.68
N ASP A 43 -3.88 -4.63 -6.91
CA ASP A 43 -5.18 -5.14 -7.35
C ASP A 43 -5.82 -4.21 -8.39
N GLU A 44 -5.67 -2.89 -8.27
CA GLU A 44 -6.12 -1.94 -9.31
C GLU A 44 -5.37 -2.19 -10.62
N TYR A 45 -4.07 -2.39 -10.55
CA TYR A 45 -3.28 -2.72 -11.73
C TYR A 45 -3.64 -4.09 -12.31
N GLU A 46 -3.85 -5.11 -11.46
CA GLU A 46 -4.27 -6.43 -11.93
C GLU A 46 -5.65 -6.38 -12.59
N ARG A 47 -6.60 -5.61 -12.02
CA ARG A 47 -7.90 -5.37 -12.66
C ARG A 47 -7.75 -4.68 -14.01
N PHE A 48 -6.89 -3.67 -14.11
CA PHE A 48 -6.56 -3.04 -15.39
C PHE A 48 -6.00 -4.06 -16.39
N ALA A 49 -5.03 -4.87 -15.98
CA ALA A 49 -4.31 -5.78 -16.85
C ALA A 49 -5.14 -6.99 -17.30
N LEU A 50 -5.91 -7.58 -16.37
CA LEU A 50 -6.56 -8.88 -16.54
C LEU A 50 -8.10 -8.81 -16.45
N GLY A 51 -8.68 -7.69 -16.03
CA GLY A 51 -10.13 -7.55 -15.86
C GLY A 51 -10.91 -7.82 -17.15
N GLU A 52 -12.00 -8.58 -17.05
CA GLU A 52 -12.81 -8.98 -18.21
C GLU A 52 -14.00 -8.04 -18.46
N ASP A 53 -14.23 -7.08 -17.57
CA ASP A 53 -15.26 -6.07 -17.76
C ASP A 53 -14.90 -5.10 -18.91
N ALA A 54 -15.94 -4.55 -19.54
CA ALA A 54 -15.79 -3.68 -20.71
C ALA A 54 -14.93 -2.45 -20.43
N GLU A 55 -14.95 -1.91 -19.20
CA GLU A 55 -14.19 -0.74 -18.81
C GLU A 55 -12.69 -1.08 -18.75
N SER A 56 -12.31 -2.19 -18.12
CA SER A 56 -10.93 -2.68 -18.07
C SER A 56 -10.40 -3.00 -19.46
N ILE A 57 -11.19 -3.67 -20.31
CA ILE A 57 -10.81 -3.96 -21.71
C ILE A 57 -10.58 -2.65 -22.47
N ALA A 58 -11.53 -1.70 -22.43
CA ALA A 58 -11.39 -0.41 -23.08
C ALA A 58 -10.19 0.38 -22.53
N ASP A 59 -9.89 0.25 -21.24
CA ASP A 59 -8.74 0.90 -20.63
C ASP A 59 -7.43 0.42 -21.24
N ARG A 60 -7.21 -0.89 -21.22
CA ARG A 60 -5.94 -1.48 -21.65
C ARG A 60 -5.77 -1.57 -23.17
N THR A 61 -6.85 -1.45 -23.93
CA THR A 61 -6.79 -1.51 -25.40
C THR A 61 -6.86 -0.16 -26.07
N LEU A 62 -7.71 0.76 -25.58
CA LEU A 62 -7.99 2.02 -26.27
C LEU A 62 -7.38 3.24 -25.58
N ARG A 63 -7.29 3.24 -24.25
CA ARG A 63 -6.92 4.45 -23.49
C ARG A 63 -5.46 4.47 -23.05
N ARG A 64 -4.94 3.30 -22.66
CA ARG A 64 -3.68 3.15 -21.92
C ARG A 64 -2.89 1.88 -22.28
N PRO A 65 -2.81 1.47 -23.56
CA PRO A 65 -2.16 0.21 -23.92
C PRO A 65 -0.68 0.12 -23.52
N ALA A 66 0.03 1.25 -23.51
CA ALA A 66 1.44 1.30 -23.12
C ALA A 66 1.72 0.84 -21.68
N LEU A 67 0.74 0.91 -20.76
CA LEU A 67 0.92 0.42 -19.38
C LEU A 67 1.06 -1.10 -19.27
N LEU A 68 0.66 -1.86 -20.31
CA LEU A 68 0.88 -3.31 -20.36
C LEU A 68 2.30 -3.69 -20.80
N ASN A 69 3.09 -2.73 -21.28
CA ASN A 69 4.45 -3.01 -21.71
C ASN A 69 5.40 -2.89 -20.50
N ASP A 70 5.85 -4.03 -19.99
CA ASP A 70 6.81 -4.12 -18.89
C ASP A 70 8.18 -3.51 -19.26
N ASP A 71 8.54 -3.55 -20.54
CA ASP A 71 9.77 -2.97 -21.10
C ASP A 71 9.53 -1.59 -21.74
N SER A 72 8.56 -0.82 -21.21
CA SER A 72 8.27 0.52 -21.71
C SER A 72 9.49 1.44 -21.61
N PRO A 73 9.84 2.19 -22.66
CA PRO A 73 10.90 3.20 -22.59
C PRO A 73 10.48 4.47 -21.83
N ASP A 74 9.20 4.62 -21.52
CA ASP A 74 8.70 5.73 -20.70
C ASP A 74 9.04 5.49 -19.22
N GLU A 75 9.76 6.44 -18.63
CA GLU A 75 10.31 6.34 -17.27
C GLU A 75 9.24 6.16 -16.20
N ASP A 76 8.06 6.80 -16.34
CA ASP A 76 6.99 6.68 -15.36
C ASP A 76 6.39 5.26 -15.37
N ILE A 77 6.19 4.68 -16.55
CA ILE A 77 5.67 3.31 -16.71
C ILE A 77 6.70 2.30 -16.21
N ALA A 78 7.97 2.43 -16.62
CA ALA A 78 9.05 1.55 -16.16
C ALA A 78 9.21 1.59 -14.64
N ARG A 79 9.14 2.79 -14.04
CA ARG A 79 9.20 2.96 -12.59
C ARG A 79 8.05 2.26 -11.88
N PHE A 80 6.83 2.37 -12.39
CA PHE A 80 5.69 1.67 -11.79
C PHE A 80 5.89 0.15 -11.79
N HIS A 81 6.32 -0.44 -12.90
CA HIS A 81 6.60 -1.88 -12.98
C HIS A 81 7.68 -2.33 -12.01
N PHE A 82 8.75 -1.53 -11.90
CA PHE A 82 9.79 -1.77 -10.90
C PHE A 82 9.22 -1.75 -9.47
N GLU A 83 8.51 -0.69 -9.09
CA GLU A 83 7.93 -0.57 -7.76
C GLU A 83 6.93 -1.69 -7.46
N ALA A 84 6.04 -2.02 -8.40
CA ALA A 84 5.10 -3.12 -8.27
C ALA A 84 5.81 -4.48 -8.05
N ALA A 85 6.88 -4.75 -8.79
CA ALA A 85 7.67 -5.96 -8.62
C ALA A 85 8.41 -6.03 -7.27
N THR A 86 8.89 -4.90 -6.74
CA THR A 86 9.50 -4.88 -5.40
C THR A 86 8.46 -4.96 -4.28
N ALA A 87 7.30 -4.32 -4.46
CA ALA A 87 6.18 -4.34 -3.54
C ALA A 87 5.60 -5.76 -3.35
N ARG A 88 5.37 -6.51 -4.44
CA ARG A 88 4.95 -7.92 -4.36
C ARG A 88 5.92 -8.78 -3.55
N ARG A 89 7.23 -8.62 -3.78
CA ARG A 89 8.28 -9.32 -3.02
C ARG A 89 8.36 -8.89 -1.56
N PHE A 90 8.01 -7.64 -1.27
CA PHE A 90 7.93 -7.14 0.09
C PHE A 90 6.74 -7.75 0.83
N LEU A 91 5.53 -7.66 0.24
CA LEU A 91 4.30 -8.24 0.80
C LEU A 91 4.43 -9.74 1.05
N HIS A 92 5.03 -10.49 0.12
CA HIS A 92 5.25 -11.93 0.31
C HIS A 92 6.06 -12.27 1.57
N ARG A 93 6.99 -11.40 1.97
CA ARG A 93 7.87 -11.60 3.14
C ARG A 93 7.36 -10.93 4.40
N LEU A 94 6.39 -10.02 4.28
CA LEU A 94 5.92 -9.20 5.39
C LEU A 94 5.29 -10.04 6.52
N PRO A 95 4.36 -10.98 6.26
CA PRO A 95 3.73 -11.78 7.33
C PRO A 95 4.71 -12.53 8.21
N ALA A 96 5.77 -13.11 7.63
CA ALA A 96 6.80 -13.81 8.39
C ALA A 96 7.59 -12.86 9.31
N ARG A 97 7.85 -11.63 8.85
CA ARG A 97 8.50 -10.59 9.68
C ARG A 97 7.56 -10.09 10.76
N THR A 98 6.31 -9.78 10.43
CA THR A 98 5.31 -9.33 11.41
C THR A 98 4.76 -10.43 12.31
N ALA A 99 5.14 -11.69 12.14
CA ALA A 99 4.81 -12.76 13.08
C ALA A 99 5.91 -13.00 14.13
N ASP A 100 7.12 -12.45 13.94
CA ASP A 100 8.25 -12.68 14.84
C ASP A 100 7.97 -12.08 16.24
N PRO A 101 7.84 -12.91 17.30
CA PRO A 101 7.58 -12.44 18.66
C PRO A 101 8.78 -11.73 19.29
N GLY A 102 9.98 -11.86 18.70
CA GLY A 102 11.21 -11.20 19.15
C GLY A 102 11.33 -9.74 18.75
N LEU A 103 10.41 -9.22 17.91
CA LEU A 103 10.47 -7.83 17.48
C LEU A 103 10.17 -6.84 18.61
N THR A 104 11.06 -5.87 18.76
CA THR A 104 10.88 -4.71 19.63
C THR A 104 9.95 -3.67 18.99
N ALA A 105 9.41 -2.77 19.81
CA ALA A 105 8.59 -1.66 19.34
C ALA A 105 9.32 -0.81 18.28
N ALA A 106 10.59 -0.46 18.51
CA ALA A 106 11.40 0.30 17.55
C ALA A 106 11.59 -0.42 16.20
N GLN A 107 11.72 -1.75 16.22
CA GLN A 107 11.81 -2.52 14.97
C GLN A 107 10.48 -2.57 14.23
N LEU A 108 9.35 -2.65 14.94
CA LEU A 108 8.02 -2.57 14.34
C LEU A 108 7.72 -1.16 13.79
N GLU A 109 8.11 -0.10 14.50
CA GLU A 109 8.00 1.28 14.03
C GLU A 109 8.81 1.50 12.75
N ASN A 110 10.04 0.96 12.70
CA ASN A 110 10.84 0.99 11.47
C ASN A 110 10.18 0.18 10.34
N LEU A 111 9.62 -1.00 10.63
CA LEU A 111 8.90 -1.80 9.65
C LEU A 111 7.65 -1.08 9.12
N LEU A 112 6.91 -0.39 10.00
CA LEU A 112 5.78 0.46 9.64
C LEU A 112 6.22 1.58 8.71
N SER A 113 7.25 2.35 9.09
CA SER A 113 7.79 3.43 8.25
C SER A 113 8.23 2.95 6.85
N VAL A 114 8.87 1.78 6.77
CA VAL A 114 9.23 1.16 5.49
C VAL A 114 7.99 0.74 4.69
N THR A 115 6.95 0.25 5.35
CA THR A 115 5.69 -0.15 4.70
C THR A 115 4.96 1.08 4.15
N ASP A 116 4.84 2.14 4.94
CA ASP A 116 4.24 3.43 4.54
C ASP A 116 4.97 4.04 3.34
N GLY A 117 6.30 4.07 3.40
CA GLY A 117 7.12 4.59 2.30
C GLY A 117 6.90 3.81 1.00
N ARG A 118 6.78 2.48 1.08
CA ARG A 118 6.48 1.65 -0.09
C ARG A 118 5.08 1.87 -0.63
N ALA A 119 4.07 2.00 0.24
CA ALA A 119 2.71 2.30 -0.16
C ALA A 119 2.65 3.63 -0.92
N LEU A 120 3.31 4.67 -0.38
CA LEU A 120 3.40 5.97 -1.03
C LEU A 120 4.11 5.91 -2.38
N CYS A 121 5.31 5.34 -2.45
CA CYS A 121 6.08 5.26 -3.70
C CYS A 121 5.31 4.50 -4.79
N LEU A 122 4.69 3.37 -4.44
CA LEU A 122 3.92 2.58 -5.40
C LEU A 122 2.70 3.35 -5.91
N ARG A 123 1.96 4.00 -5.02
CA ARG A 123 0.78 4.81 -5.37
C ARG A 123 1.15 5.99 -6.27
N GLU A 124 2.23 6.70 -5.96
CA GLU A 124 2.72 7.82 -6.78
C GLU A 124 3.17 7.34 -8.17
N ALA A 125 3.91 6.23 -8.23
CA ALA A 125 4.34 5.62 -9.48
C ALA A 125 3.14 5.18 -10.33
N TRP A 126 2.11 4.61 -9.72
CA TRP A 126 0.88 4.19 -10.41
C TRP A 126 0.12 5.36 -11.04
N VAL A 127 -0.05 6.44 -10.30
CA VAL A 127 -0.69 7.66 -10.82
C VAL A 127 0.11 8.26 -11.97
N ALA A 128 1.44 8.30 -11.84
CA ALA A 128 2.33 8.80 -12.89
C ALA A 128 2.26 7.93 -14.16
N ALA A 129 2.36 6.61 -14.02
CA ALA A 129 2.24 5.66 -15.12
C ALA A 129 0.88 5.75 -15.83
N ARG A 130 -0.23 5.91 -15.09
CA ARG A 130 -1.56 6.10 -15.69
C ARG A 130 -1.64 7.38 -16.51
N ARG A 131 -1.00 8.47 -16.05
CA ARG A 131 -0.91 9.71 -16.83
C ARG A 131 -0.06 9.52 -18.08
N ALA A 132 1.09 8.86 -17.95
CA ALA A 132 1.97 8.56 -19.07
C ALA A 132 1.28 7.70 -20.12
N GLY A 133 0.64 6.60 -19.73
CA GLY A 133 -0.06 5.74 -20.67
C GLY A 133 -1.24 6.43 -21.37
N ARG A 134 -1.88 7.44 -20.76
CA ARG A 134 -2.87 8.28 -21.45
C ARG A 134 -2.22 9.19 -22.49
N ARG A 135 -1.04 9.75 -22.20
CA ARG A 135 -0.29 10.58 -23.16
C ARG A 135 0.20 9.76 -24.37
N LEU A 136 0.51 8.48 -24.15
CA LEU A 136 1.00 7.54 -25.15
C LEU A 136 -0.13 6.75 -25.83
N GLY A 137 -1.38 6.96 -25.41
CA GLY A 137 -2.55 6.37 -26.07
C GLY A 137 -2.73 6.92 -27.49
N PRO A 138 -3.51 6.21 -28.33
CA PRO A 138 -3.84 6.66 -29.69
C PRO A 138 -4.62 7.98 -29.73
#